data_AF-A0A9W9CAS2-F1
#
_entry.id   AF-A0A9W9CAS2-F1
#
_cell.length_a   1.000
_cell.length_b   1.000
_cell.length_c   1.000
_cell.angle_alpha   90.00
_cell.angle_beta   90.00
_cell.angle_gamma   90.00
#
_symmetry.space_group_name_H-M   'P 1'
#
loop_
_entity.id
_entity.type
_entity.pdbx_description
1 polymer ?
#
loop_
_entity_poly.entity_id
_entity_poly.type
_entity_poly.pdbx_seq_one_letter_code
_entity_poly.pdbx_strand_id
1 'polypeptide(L)'
;MSTSKVNISQERDRVNQDIAPLHHPSFIPDPTVAISNPPFWRNTILRQISLLTFVLSCLPDVEYFRRLLACTELPNLWKAITSISFPYFYQFAGIRDNRTSNPYIDVCNGLIHLEKLSLTFHTAGLTTSVWKEKDRIALENQGLLEKSKELRVMRASEVIAHYKLEDVFELKVLSVLELILINSELVGHFVKVGSVLTPLKDLQDYFKEGFSRQGRKVQVDMILLPVPYTG
;
A
#
# COMPACT_ATOMS: atom_id res chain seq x y z
N MET A 1 -6.24 -19.09 6.74
CA MET A 1 -7.15 -19.27 5.59
C MET A 1 -6.73 -18.30 4.50
N SER A 2 -6.59 -18.76 3.26
CA SER A 2 -6.26 -17.88 2.12
C SER A 2 -7.49 -17.05 1.78
N THR A 3 -7.42 -15.73 1.92
CA THR A 3 -8.49 -14.81 1.49
C THR A 3 -8.40 -14.60 -0.02
N SER A 4 -9.52 -14.74 -0.72
CA SER A 4 -9.59 -14.46 -2.16
C SER A 4 -9.21 -13.01 -2.45
N LYS A 5 -8.39 -12.80 -3.48
CA LYS A 5 -7.90 -11.47 -3.88
C LYS A 5 -8.74 -10.91 -5.02
N VAL A 6 -9.15 -9.66 -4.91
CA VAL A 6 -9.77 -8.89 -6.00
C VAL A 6 -8.73 -7.89 -6.51
N ASN A 7 -8.37 -7.98 -7.78
CA ASN A 7 -7.44 -7.04 -8.38
C ASN A 7 -8.21 -5.85 -8.96
N ILE A 8 -8.06 -4.68 -8.35
CA ILE A 8 -8.80 -3.47 -8.76
C ILE A 8 -8.40 -2.99 -10.16
N SER A 9 -7.17 -3.24 -10.61
CA SER A 9 -6.77 -2.88 -11.97
C SER A 9 -7.63 -3.59 -13.01
N GLN A 10 -7.98 -4.86 -12.79
CA GLN A 10 -8.85 -5.62 -13.70
C GLN A 10 -10.28 -5.06 -13.73
N GLU A 11 -10.82 -4.68 -12.58
CA GLU A 11 -12.15 -4.04 -12.49
C GLU A 11 -12.18 -2.68 -13.19
N ARG A 12 -11.15 -1.87 -12.98
CA ARG A 12 -10.96 -0.60 -13.65
C ARG A 12 -10.89 -0.76 -15.16
N ASP A 13 -10.10 -1.71 -15.65
CA ASP A 13 -9.90 -1.92 -17.08
C ASP A 13 -11.19 -2.39 -17.77
N ARG A 14 -12.02 -3.19 -17.11
CA ARG A 14 -13.37 -3.54 -17.59
C ARG A 14 -14.25 -2.32 -17.80
N VAL A 15 -14.22 -1.37 -16.88
CA VAL A 15 -15.00 -0.12 -17.00
C VAL A 15 -14.43 0.78 -18.09
N ASN A 16 -13.10 0.93 -18.16
CA ASN A 16 -12.44 1.75 -19.19
C ASN A 16 -12.63 1.23 -20.61
N GLN A 17 -12.87 -0.08 -20.78
CA GLN A 17 -13.13 -0.74 -22.05
C GLN A 17 -14.63 -0.86 -22.35
N ASP A 18 -15.49 -0.21 -21.57
CA ASP A 18 -16.96 -0.30 -21.67
C ASP A 18 -17.51 -1.74 -21.61
N ILE A 19 -16.77 -2.67 -21.00
CA ILE A 19 -17.19 -4.07 -20.83
C ILE A 19 -18.29 -4.18 -19.77
N ALA A 20 -18.21 -3.36 -18.72
CA ALA A 20 -19.19 -3.30 -17.65
C ALA A 20 -19.30 -1.89 -17.07
N PRO A 21 -20.49 -1.46 -16.61
CA PRO A 21 -20.62 -0.20 -15.89
C PRO A 21 -19.96 -0.29 -14.50
N LEU A 22 -19.67 0.89 -13.90
CA LEU A 22 -19.05 0.99 -12.58
C LEU A 22 -19.81 0.22 -11.48
N HIS A 23 -21.14 0.19 -11.55
CA HIS A 23 -21.98 -0.52 -10.58
C HIS A 23 -22.05 -2.04 -10.80
N HIS A 24 -21.34 -2.60 -11.79
CA HIS A 24 -21.28 -4.04 -12.07
C HIS A 24 -19.86 -4.62 -11.93
N PRO A 25 -19.22 -4.49 -10.76
CA PRO A 25 -17.93 -5.12 -10.53
C PRO A 25 -18.06 -6.65 -10.56
N SER A 26 -17.03 -7.33 -11.06
CA SER A 26 -17.05 -8.78 -11.31
C SER A 26 -17.14 -9.63 -10.04
N PHE A 27 -16.68 -9.08 -8.91
CA PHE A 27 -16.73 -9.74 -7.61
C PHE A 27 -18.13 -9.68 -6.96
N ILE A 28 -19.10 -9.03 -7.60
CA ILE A 28 -20.51 -9.01 -7.21
C ILE A 28 -21.31 -9.75 -8.28
N PRO A 29 -21.83 -10.97 -7.99
CA PRO A 29 -22.51 -11.79 -8.98
C PRO A 29 -23.76 -11.12 -9.59
N ASP A 30 -24.56 -10.46 -8.75
CA ASP A 30 -25.74 -9.70 -9.18
C ASP A 30 -25.83 -8.39 -8.37
N PRO A 31 -25.37 -7.26 -8.94
CA PRO A 31 -25.44 -5.96 -8.29
C PRO A 31 -26.86 -5.43 -8.10
N THR A 32 -27.82 -5.88 -8.92
CA THR A 32 -29.20 -5.36 -8.89
C THR A 32 -29.90 -5.71 -7.57
N VAL A 33 -29.46 -6.78 -6.93
CA VAL A 33 -29.85 -7.22 -5.57
C VAL A 33 -29.68 -6.11 -4.53
N ALA A 34 -28.71 -5.20 -4.72
CA ALA A 34 -28.51 -4.10 -3.79
C ALA A 34 -29.75 -3.20 -3.65
N ILE A 35 -30.51 -3.06 -4.74
CA ILE A 35 -31.75 -2.28 -4.81
C ILE A 35 -32.97 -3.19 -4.64
N SER A 36 -33.00 -4.33 -5.33
CA SER A 36 -34.18 -5.20 -5.38
C SER A 36 -34.38 -6.05 -4.11
N ASN A 37 -33.31 -6.35 -3.37
CA ASN A 37 -33.37 -7.09 -2.11
C ASN A 37 -32.31 -6.60 -1.08
N PRO A 38 -32.53 -5.41 -0.48
CA PRO A 38 -31.57 -4.81 0.45
C PRO A 38 -31.20 -5.68 1.67
N PRO A 39 -32.12 -6.49 2.26
CA PRO A 39 -31.74 -7.42 3.32
C PRO A 39 -30.73 -8.49 2.87
N PHE A 40 -30.92 -9.09 1.70
CA PHE A 40 -29.98 -10.09 1.18
C PHE A 40 -28.65 -9.46 0.78
N TRP A 41 -28.67 -8.27 0.18
CA TRP A 41 -27.47 -7.48 -0.08
C TRP A 41 -26.65 -7.26 1.20
N ARG A 42 -27.28 -6.75 2.27
CA ARG A 42 -26.61 -6.43 3.53
C ARG A 42 -26.10 -7.67 4.25
N ASN A 43 -26.92 -8.71 4.36
CA ASN A 43 -26.63 -9.85 5.24
C ASN A 43 -25.80 -10.94 4.56
N THR A 44 -25.85 -11.02 3.22
CA THR A 44 -25.17 -12.06 2.45
C THR A 44 -24.06 -11.47 1.60
N ILE A 45 -24.38 -10.56 0.67
CA ILE A 45 -23.41 -10.10 -0.33
C ILE A 45 -22.30 -9.26 0.31
N LEU A 46 -22.63 -8.24 1.09
CA LEU A 46 -21.62 -7.42 1.79
C LEU A 46 -20.76 -8.27 2.75
N ARG A 47 -21.35 -9.28 3.37
CA ARG A 47 -20.62 -10.22 4.24
C ARG A 47 -19.65 -11.12 3.45
N GLN A 48 -19.98 -11.51 2.22
CA GLN A 48 -19.04 -12.24 1.37
C GLN A 48 -17.91 -11.33 0.90
N ILE A 49 -18.22 -10.09 0.54
CA ILE A 49 -17.24 -9.07 0.15
C ILE A 49 -16.23 -8.80 1.28
N SER A 50 -16.67 -8.81 2.54
CA SER A 50 -15.79 -8.61 3.70
C SER A 50 -14.79 -9.74 3.95
N LEU A 51 -14.80 -10.81 3.17
CA LEU A 51 -13.80 -11.87 3.20
C LEU A 51 -12.73 -11.70 2.13
N LEU A 52 -12.88 -10.72 1.24
CA LEU A 52 -11.99 -10.45 0.12
C LEU A 52 -10.86 -9.50 0.53
N THR A 53 -9.71 -9.65 -0.12
CA THR A 53 -8.62 -8.65 -0.05
C THR A 53 -8.54 -7.89 -1.35
N PHE A 54 -8.68 -6.57 -1.27
CA PHE A 54 -8.64 -5.68 -2.42
C PHE A 54 -7.20 -5.24 -2.69
N VAL A 55 -6.71 -5.58 -3.88
CA VAL A 55 -5.34 -5.28 -4.31
C VAL A 55 -5.35 -4.04 -5.19
N LEU A 56 -4.71 -2.98 -4.71
CA LEU A 56 -4.60 -1.68 -5.40
C LEU A 56 -3.13 -1.46 -5.77
N SER A 57 -2.82 -1.54 -7.05
CA SER A 57 -1.44 -1.56 -7.55
C SER A 57 -0.89 -0.18 -7.86
N CYS A 58 -1.76 0.78 -8.19
CA CYS A 58 -1.35 2.10 -8.62
C CYS A 58 -2.37 3.19 -8.25
N LEU A 59 -2.00 4.47 -8.41
CA LEU A 59 -2.89 5.59 -8.11
C LEU A 59 -4.20 5.58 -8.92
N PRO A 60 -4.23 5.24 -10.22
CA PRO A 60 -5.49 5.08 -10.94
C PRO A 60 -6.41 4.00 -10.35
N ASP A 61 -5.87 2.96 -9.71
CA ASP A 61 -6.70 1.97 -9.00
C ASP A 61 -7.34 2.60 -7.75
N VAL A 62 -6.59 3.43 -7.01
CA VAL A 62 -7.11 4.18 -5.86
C VAL A 62 -8.26 5.09 -6.28
N GLU A 63 -8.10 5.85 -7.37
CA GLU A 63 -9.17 6.75 -7.84
C GLU A 63 -10.39 5.98 -8.35
N TYR A 64 -10.18 4.89 -9.10
CA TYR A 64 -11.28 4.01 -9.49
C TYR A 64 -12.00 3.42 -8.27
N PHE A 65 -11.24 2.93 -7.29
CA PHE A 65 -11.79 2.33 -6.09
C PHE A 65 -12.63 3.34 -5.30
N ARG A 66 -12.16 4.58 -5.13
CA ARG A 66 -12.96 5.66 -4.52
C ARG A 66 -14.29 5.88 -5.23
N ARG A 67 -14.28 5.92 -6.57
CA ARG A 67 -15.51 6.06 -7.37
C ARG A 67 -16.45 4.88 -7.15
N LEU A 68 -15.92 3.66 -7.13
CA LEU A 68 -16.70 2.44 -6.87
C LEU A 68 -17.35 2.47 -5.48
N LEU A 69 -16.61 2.88 -4.46
CA LEU A 69 -17.11 2.99 -3.09
C LEU A 69 -18.16 4.10 -2.90
N ALA A 70 -18.09 5.15 -3.71
CA ALA A 70 -19.06 6.24 -3.74
C ALA A 70 -20.29 5.94 -4.62
N CYS A 71 -20.32 4.79 -5.30
CA CYS A 71 -21.41 4.41 -6.19
C CYS A 71 -22.72 4.22 -5.41
N THR A 72 -23.75 5.01 -5.73
CA THR A 72 -25.05 4.99 -5.05
C THR A 72 -25.84 3.71 -5.28
N GLU A 73 -25.56 3.00 -6.38
CA GLU A 73 -26.18 1.72 -6.74
C GLU A 73 -25.57 0.55 -5.93
N LEU A 74 -24.43 0.77 -5.26
CA LEU A 74 -23.76 -0.17 -4.37
C LEU A 74 -23.76 0.34 -2.91
N PRO A 75 -24.94 0.55 -2.30
CA PRO A 75 -25.05 1.17 -0.98
C PRO A 75 -24.27 0.40 0.10
N ASN A 76 -23.50 1.14 0.89
CA ASN A 76 -22.67 0.62 1.98
C ASN A 76 -21.53 -0.32 1.55
N LEU A 77 -21.15 -0.38 0.26
CA LEU A 77 -20.01 -1.20 -0.17
C LEU A 77 -18.73 -0.88 0.61
N TRP A 78 -18.46 0.40 0.87
CA TRP A 78 -17.32 0.86 1.69
C TRP A 78 -17.28 0.28 3.10
N LYS A 79 -18.43 -0.12 3.69
CA LYS A 79 -18.48 -0.78 5.00
C LYS A 79 -18.05 -2.25 4.92
N ALA A 80 -18.12 -2.87 3.75
CA ALA A 80 -17.73 -4.25 3.57
C ALA A 80 -16.23 -4.42 3.28
N ILE A 81 -15.48 -3.34 3.06
CA ILE A 81 -14.05 -3.44 2.77
C ILE A 81 -13.27 -3.56 4.07
N THR A 82 -12.77 -4.76 4.35
CA THR A 82 -12.05 -5.11 5.58
C THR A 82 -10.56 -5.36 5.36
N SER A 83 -10.11 -5.59 4.12
CA SER A 83 -8.73 -5.92 3.81
C SER A 83 -8.25 -5.25 2.52
N ILE A 84 -7.14 -4.52 2.59
CA ILE A 84 -6.48 -3.85 1.46
C ILE A 84 -5.00 -4.24 1.39
N SER A 85 -4.50 -4.43 0.18
CA SER A 85 -3.09 -4.66 -0.12
C SER A 85 -2.58 -3.70 -1.19
N PHE A 86 -1.46 -3.03 -0.90
CA PHE A 86 -0.73 -2.17 -1.83
C PHE A 86 0.60 -2.82 -2.23
N PRO A 87 0.62 -3.73 -3.23
CA PRO A 87 1.80 -4.50 -3.62
C PRO A 87 2.94 -3.65 -4.19
N TYR A 88 2.64 -2.44 -4.65
CA TYR A 88 3.60 -1.49 -5.19
C TYR A 88 3.58 -0.16 -4.41
N PHE A 89 3.33 -0.20 -3.11
CA PHE A 89 3.32 0.99 -2.25
C PHE A 89 4.63 1.81 -2.38
N TYR A 90 5.77 1.14 -2.57
CA TYR A 90 7.07 1.75 -2.85
C TYR A 90 7.17 2.61 -4.12
N GLN A 91 6.19 2.54 -5.04
CA GLN A 91 6.16 3.40 -6.23
C GLN A 91 5.63 4.81 -5.93
N PHE A 92 5.07 5.03 -4.73
CA PHE A 92 4.69 6.36 -4.30
C PHE A 92 5.93 7.26 -4.20
N ALA A 93 5.95 8.37 -4.94
CA ALA A 93 7.09 9.28 -5.03
C ALA A 93 7.38 10.11 -3.76
N GLY A 94 6.59 9.88 -2.70
CA GLY A 94 6.66 10.54 -1.42
C GLY A 94 5.82 11.81 -1.28
N ILE A 95 5.73 12.27 -0.04
CA ILE A 95 5.28 13.61 0.34
C ILE A 95 6.38 14.61 -0.06
N ARG A 96 5.98 15.64 -0.80
CA ARG A 96 6.82 16.74 -1.28
C ARG A 96 6.03 18.04 -1.17
N ASP A 97 6.64 19.18 -1.50
CA ASP A 97 6.07 20.53 -1.31
C ASP A 97 4.65 20.73 -1.87
N ASN A 98 4.22 19.91 -2.83
CA ASN A 98 2.89 19.97 -3.46
C ASN A 98 1.91 18.86 -3.01
N ARG A 99 2.28 17.98 -2.08
CA ARG A 99 1.46 16.87 -1.62
C ARG A 99 1.56 16.72 -0.11
N THR A 100 0.46 16.97 0.60
CA THR A 100 0.39 16.93 2.07
C THR A 100 -0.06 15.59 2.64
N SER A 101 -0.62 14.70 1.81
CA SER A 101 -1.15 13.41 2.22
C SER A 101 -0.76 12.28 1.26
N ASN A 102 -0.87 11.03 1.73
CA ASN A 102 -0.63 9.86 0.92
C ASN A 102 -1.97 9.29 0.42
N PRO A 103 -2.29 9.39 -0.89
CA PRO A 103 -3.59 8.97 -1.41
C PRO A 103 -3.90 7.48 -1.16
N TYR A 104 -2.88 6.63 -1.04
CA TYR A 104 -3.03 5.22 -0.71
C TYR A 104 -3.53 5.03 0.73
N ILE A 105 -3.08 5.84 1.69
CA ILE A 105 -3.56 5.81 3.07
C ILE A 105 -4.89 6.57 3.20
N ASP A 106 -5.05 7.67 2.47
CA ASP A 106 -6.29 8.48 2.48
C ASP A 106 -7.52 7.68 2.07
N VAL A 107 -7.40 6.79 1.08
CA VAL A 107 -8.53 5.92 0.71
C VAL A 107 -8.90 4.93 1.82
N CYS A 108 -7.92 4.48 2.61
CA CYS A 108 -8.13 3.61 3.76
C CYS A 108 -8.84 4.33 4.91
N ASN A 109 -8.60 5.62 5.11
CA ASN A 109 -9.26 6.42 6.15
C ASN A 109 -10.80 6.48 5.98
N GLY A 110 -11.30 6.34 4.75
CA GLY A 110 -12.74 6.25 4.48
C GLY A 110 -13.38 4.89 4.86
N LEU A 111 -12.58 3.89 5.21
CA LEU A 111 -13.02 2.50 5.41
C LEU A 111 -13.10 2.17 6.89
N ILE A 112 -14.26 2.45 7.49
CA ILE A 112 -14.46 2.33 8.94
C ILE A 112 -14.35 0.90 9.49
N HIS A 113 -14.35 -0.11 8.61
CA HIS A 113 -14.25 -1.53 8.93
C HIS A 113 -12.95 -2.17 8.42
N LEU A 114 -11.94 -1.36 8.05
CA LEU A 114 -10.66 -1.87 7.57
C LEU A 114 -9.85 -2.51 8.71
N GLU A 115 -9.81 -3.82 8.74
CA GLU A 115 -9.12 -4.63 9.75
C GLU A 115 -7.70 -4.98 9.34
N LYS A 116 -7.44 -5.17 8.04
CA LYS A 116 -6.15 -5.59 7.51
C LYS A 116 -5.61 -4.62 6.45
N LEU A 117 -4.36 -4.22 6.61
CA LEU A 117 -3.62 -3.40 5.65
C LEU A 117 -2.26 -4.02 5.36
N SER A 118 -1.92 -4.22 4.09
CA SER A 118 -0.60 -4.69 3.66
C SER A 118 0.09 -3.61 2.83
N LEU A 119 1.29 -3.20 3.27
CA LEU A 119 2.14 -2.21 2.59
C LEU A 119 3.41 -2.89 2.10
N THR A 120 3.64 -2.89 0.79
CA THR A 120 4.85 -3.47 0.21
C THR A 120 5.89 -2.39 -0.10
N PHE A 121 7.04 -2.51 0.54
CA PHE A 121 8.25 -1.75 0.30
C PHE A 121 9.19 -2.50 -0.63
N HIS A 122 10.11 -1.76 -1.25
CA HIS A 122 11.22 -2.30 -2.02
C HIS A 122 12.52 -1.78 -1.41
N THR A 123 13.62 -2.55 -1.49
CA THR A 123 14.93 -2.09 -0.99
C THR A 123 15.29 -0.68 -1.47
N ALA A 124 15.01 -0.36 -2.74
CA ALA A 124 15.23 0.98 -3.32
C ALA A 124 14.39 2.09 -2.67
N GLY A 125 13.18 1.76 -2.19
CA GLY A 125 12.29 2.72 -1.51
C GLY A 125 12.66 2.97 -0.04
N LEU A 126 13.67 2.25 0.49
CA LEU A 126 14.20 2.39 1.85
C LEU A 126 15.64 2.92 1.86
N THR A 127 16.14 3.33 0.69
CA THR A 127 17.51 3.83 0.52
C THR A 127 17.49 5.15 -0.21
N THR A 128 18.59 5.90 -0.07
CA THR A 128 18.81 7.16 -0.78
C THR A 128 20.27 7.27 -1.16
N SER A 129 20.62 8.19 -2.07
CA SER A 129 22.01 8.34 -2.49
C SER A 129 22.89 8.79 -1.32
N VAL A 130 24.10 8.25 -1.26
CA VAL A 130 25.16 8.76 -0.37
C VAL A 130 25.57 10.17 -0.78
N TRP A 131 25.49 10.45 -2.08
CA TRP A 131 25.97 11.67 -2.69
C TRP A 131 24.83 12.67 -2.89
N LYS A 132 25.14 13.96 -2.74
CA LYS A 132 24.24 15.01 -3.22
C LYS A 132 24.25 15.02 -4.74
N GLU A 133 23.19 15.53 -5.35
CA GLU A 133 23.04 15.58 -6.81
C GLU A 133 24.27 16.18 -7.51
N LYS A 134 24.80 17.31 -7.00
CA LYS A 134 26.00 17.96 -7.55
C LYS A 134 27.24 17.05 -7.52
N ASP A 135 27.43 16.33 -6.41
CA ASP A 135 28.58 15.45 -6.21
C ASP A 135 28.44 14.20 -7.08
N ARG A 136 27.21 13.68 -7.23
CA ARG A 136 26.91 12.57 -8.13
C ARG A 136 27.26 12.90 -9.57
N ILE A 137 26.82 14.05 -10.08
CA ILE A 137 27.15 14.51 -11.45
C ILE A 137 28.67 14.65 -11.61
N ALA A 138 29.38 15.17 -10.60
CA ALA A 138 30.82 15.29 -10.66
C ALA A 138 31.53 13.92 -10.74
N LEU A 139 31.05 12.92 -9.99
CA LEU A 139 31.55 11.54 -10.06
C LEU A 139 31.29 10.92 -11.44
N GLU A 140 30.09 11.10 -11.99
CA GLU A 140 29.72 10.60 -13.32
C GLU A 140 30.61 11.21 -14.41
N ASN A 141 30.86 12.53 -14.36
CA ASN A 141 31.76 13.21 -15.29
C ASN A 141 33.23 12.77 -15.19
N GLN A 142 33.64 12.21 -14.04
CA GLN A 142 34.96 11.63 -13.83
C GLN A 142 35.02 10.14 -14.23
N GLY A 143 33.95 9.57 -14.79
CA GLY A 143 33.86 8.16 -15.15
C GLY A 143 33.61 7.22 -13.96
N LEU A 144 33.33 7.76 -12.77
CA LEU A 144 33.09 6.99 -11.54
C LEU A 144 31.61 6.60 -11.38
N LEU A 145 31.03 6.03 -12.44
CA LEU A 145 29.59 5.74 -12.50
C LEU A 145 29.13 4.78 -11.39
N GLU A 146 29.88 3.72 -11.10
CA GLU A 146 29.50 2.77 -10.04
C GLU A 146 29.49 3.41 -8.65
N LYS A 147 30.44 4.31 -8.38
CA LYS A 147 30.49 5.06 -7.12
C LYS A 147 29.32 6.04 -7.00
N SER A 148 28.92 6.66 -8.11
CA SER A 148 27.79 7.59 -8.14
C SER A 148 26.45 6.93 -7.75
N LYS A 149 26.34 5.60 -7.93
CA LYS A 149 25.17 4.79 -7.58
C LYS A 149 25.13 4.36 -6.12
N GLU A 150 26.15 4.65 -5.31
CA GLU A 150 26.20 4.23 -3.91
C GLU A 150 25.02 4.78 -3.10
N LEU A 151 24.43 3.89 -2.31
CA LEU A 151 23.23 4.15 -1.51
C LEU A 151 23.54 4.02 -0.01
N ARG A 152 22.85 4.85 0.77
CA ARG A 152 22.70 4.69 2.22
C ARG A 152 21.27 4.27 2.54
N VAL A 153 21.14 3.51 3.60
CA VAL A 153 19.84 3.20 4.19
C VAL A 153 19.23 4.45 4.82
N MET A 154 17.94 4.66 4.60
CA MET A 154 17.16 5.74 5.23
C MET A 154 16.86 5.41 6.69
N ARG A 155 16.82 6.40 7.56
CA ARG A 155 16.29 6.23 8.92
C ARG A 155 14.78 5.99 8.86
N ALA A 156 14.23 5.27 9.84
CA ALA A 156 12.78 5.08 9.93
C ALA A 156 12.00 6.40 9.89
N SER A 157 12.49 7.44 10.57
CA SER A 157 11.88 8.78 10.52
C SER A 157 11.82 9.39 9.12
N GLU A 158 12.85 9.15 8.28
CA GLU A 158 12.87 9.61 6.89
C GLU A 158 11.82 8.83 6.07
N VAL A 159 11.67 7.53 6.30
CA VAL A 159 10.68 6.68 5.62
C VAL A 159 9.25 7.06 6.05
N ILE A 160 9.02 7.26 7.35
CA ILE A 160 7.73 7.70 7.91
C ILE A 160 7.30 9.01 7.26
N ALA A 161 8.18 10.02 7.26
CA ALA A 161 7.90 11.32 6.65
C ALA A 161 7.67 11.21 5.13
N HIS A 162 8.47 10.39 4.44
CA HIS A 162 8.34 10.20 2.99
C HIS A 162 6.99 9.62 2.60
N TYR A 163 6.50 8.59 3.32
CA TYR A 163 5.25 7.91 2.99
C TYR A 163 4.04 8.38 3.80
N LYS A 164 4.19 9.37 4.69
CA LYS A 164 3.16 9.83 5.63
C LYS A 164 2.57 8.68 6.48
N LEU A 165 3.45 7.85 7.04
CA LEU A 165 3.04 6.62 7.71
C LEU A 165 2.33 6.83 9.05
N GLU A 166 2.43 8.03 9.63
CA GLU A 166 1.68 8.39 10.83
C GLU A 166 0.16 8.30 10.65
N ASP A 167 -0.35 8.52 9.42
CA ASP A 167 -1.79 8.49 9.12
C ASP A 167 -2.38 7.07 9.27
N VAL A 168 -1.54 6.02 9.25
CA VAL A 168 -1.97 4.64 9.52
C VAL A 168 -2.56 4.50 10.94
N PHE A 169 -2.15 5.33 11.89
CA PHE A 169 -2.72 5.32 13.23
C PHE A 169 -4.19 5.78 13.27
N GLU A 170 -4.65 6.51 12.26
CA GLU A 170 -6.05 6.97 12.15
C GLU A 170 -7.02 5.84 11.78
N LEU A 171 -6.51 4.70 11.30
CA LEU A 171 -7.30 3.53 10.92
C LEU A 171 -7.82 2.80 12.17
N LYS A 172 -8.95 3.25 12.72
CA LYS A 172 -9.44 2.92 14.08
C LYS A 172 -9.63 1.44 14.41
N VAL A 173 -10.04 0.64 13.43
CA VAL A 173 -10.34 -0.79 13.63
C VAL A 173 -9.29 -1.73 13.05
N LEU A 174 -8.18 -1.17 12.55
CA LEU A 174 -7.06 -1.95 12.08
C LEU A 174 -6.59 -2.91 13.18
N SER A 175 -6.49 -4.19 12.84
CA SER A 175 -6.07 -5.29 13.71
C SER A 175 -4.79 -5.95 13.20
N VAL A 176 -4.54 -5.90 11.88
CA VAL A 176 -3.35 -6.44 11.23
C VAL A 176 -2.73 -5.41 10.27
N LEU A 177 -1.44 -5.13 10.47
CA LEU A 177 -0.60 -4.36 9.57
C LEU A 177 0.54 -5.25 9.07
N GLU A 178 0.60 -5.52 7.78
CA GLU A 178 1.69 -6.27 7.15
C GLU A 178 2.66 -5.30 6.47
N LEU A 179 3.92 -5.31 6.92
CA LEU A 179 5.03 -4.61 6.27
C LEU A 179 5.81 -5.64 5.44
N ILE A 180 5.61 -5.61 4.13
CA ILE A 180 6.25 -6.53 3.19
C ILE A 180 7.47 -5.83 2.59
N LEU A 181 8.63 -6.48 2.55
CA LEU A 181 9.81 -5.95 1.88
C LEU A 181 10.23 -6.89 0.75
N ILE A 182 10.24 -6.35 -0.47
CA ILE A 182 10.95 -6.93 -1.61
C ILE A 182 12.44 -6.64 -1.41
N ASN A 183 13.18 -7.64 -0.95
CA ASN A 183 14.60 -7.56 -0.67
C ASN A 183 15.40 -7.84 -1.93
N SER A 184 15.70 -6.79 -2.70
CA SER A 184 16.44 -6.88 -3.96
C SER A 184 17.96 -6.89 -3.75
N GLU A 185 18.61 -7.99 -4.13
CA GLU A 185 20.07 -8.11 -4.09
C GLU A 185 20.77 -7.12 -5.03
N LEU A 186 20.18 -6.83 -6.20
CA LEU A 186 20.67 -5.82 -7.13
C LEU A 186 20.83 -4.46 -6.47
N VAL A 187 19.82 -4.01 -5.73
CA VAL A 187 19.91 -2.73 -5.01
C VAL A 187 20.82 -2.87 -3.80
N GLY A 188 20.76 -4.01 -3.10
CA GLY A 188 21.63 -4.34 -1.98
C GLY A 188 23.12 -4.21 -2.31
N HIS A 189 23.54 -4.57 -3.53
CA HIS A 189 24.91 -4.40 -4.02
C HIS A 189 25.43 -2.95 -3.90
N PHE A 190 24.55 -1.98 -4.13
CA PHE A 190 24.87 -0.55 -4.07
C PHE A 190 24.75 0.05 -2.67
N VAL A 191 24.18 -0.67 -1.69
CA VAL A 191 24.06 -0.18 -0.31
C VAL A 191 25.41 -0.29 0.39
N LYS A 192 26.05 0.85 0.67
CA LYS A 192 27.36 0.92 1.33
C LYS A 192 27.28 1.31 2.81
N VAL A 193 26.15 1.87 3.23
CA VAL A 193 25.95 2.35 4.61
C VAL A 193 24.63 1.83 5.17
N GLY A 194 24.73 1.03 6.25
CA GLY A 194 23.59 0.47 6.97
C GLY A 194 23.10 -0.88 6.43
N SER A 195 22.06 -1.42 7.07
CA SER A 195 21.37 -2.65 6.64
C SER A 195 19.93 -2.34 6.25
N VAL A 196 19.50 -2.84 5.09
CA VAL A 196 18.15 -2.61 4.53
C VAL A 196 17.05 -3.18 5.42
N LEU A 197 17.37 -4.16 6.27
CA LEU A 197 16.42 -4.73 7.22
C LEU A 197 16.18 -3.83 8.42
N THR A 198 17.14 -2.95 8.75
CA THR A 198 17.05 -2.08 9.93
C THR A 198 15.84 -1.14 9.88
N PRO A 199 15.58 -0.37 8.81
CA PRO A 199 14.42 0.51 8.75
C PRO A 199 13.10 -0.25 8.83
N LEU A 200 13.03 -1.45 8.25
CA LEU A 200 11.79 -2.24 8.30
C LEU A 200 11.49 -2.71 9.71
N LYS A 201 12.52 -3.15 10.45
CA LYS A 201 12.39 -3.49 11.87
C LYS A 201 12.02 -2.26 12.72
N ASP A 202 12.70 -1.14 12.50
CA ASP A 202 12.42 0.11 13.20
C ASP A 202 10.99 0.61 12.91
N LEU A 203 10.48 0.42 11.69
CA LEU A 203 9.08 0.69 11.34
C LEU A 203 8.12 -0.25 12.07
N GLN A 204 8.44 -1.54 12.15
CA GLN A 204 7.63 -2.49 12.92
C GLN A 204 7.53 -2.05 14.38
N ASP A 205 8.65 -1.69 15.00
CA ASP A 205 8.70 -1.23 16.38
C ASP A 205 7.94 0.10 16.56
N TYR A 206 8.12 1.05 15.62
CA TYR A 206 7.37 2.32 15.58
C TYR A 206 5.86 2.11 15.59
N PHE A 207 5.33 1.21 14.75
CA PHE A 207 3.90 0.94 14.71
C PHE A 207 3.42 0.23 15.97
N LYS A 208 4.15 -0.79 16.46
CA LYS A 208 3.80 -1.50 17.70
C LYS A 208 3.69 -0.54 18.89
N GLU A 209 4.69 0.32 19.05
CA GLU A 209 4.70 1.33 20.11
C GLU A 209 3.59 2.37 19.91
N GLY A 210 3.42 2.89 18.68
CA GLY A 210 2.41 3.89 18.38
C GLY A 210 0.99 3.41 18.65
N PHE A 211 0.64 2.19 18.22
CA PHE A 211 -0.65 1.58 18.54
C PHE A 211 -0.81 1.32 20.05
N SER A 212 0.25 0.84 20.72
CA SER A 212 0.23 0.61 22.16
C SER A 212 -0.03 1.89 22.95
N ARG A 213 0.58 3.02 22.56
CA ARG A 213 0.34 4.35 23.18
C ARG A 213 -1.10 4.83 23.00
N GLN A 214 -1.79 4.38 21.95
CA GLN A 214 -3.22 4.63 21.73
C GLN A 214 -4.14 3.61 22.42
N GLY A 215 -3.60 2.69 23.22
CA GLY A 215 -4.36 1.63 23.87
C GLY A 215 -4.87 0.54 22.91
N ARG A 216 -4.30 0.45 21.70
CA ARG A 216 -4.71 -0.50 20.66
C ARG A 216 -3.74 -1.67 20.57
N LYS A 217 -4.29 -2.87 20.36
CA LYS A 217 -3.52 -4.08 20.08
C LYS A 217 -3.63 -4.40 18.60
N VAL A 218 -2.58 -4.08 17.84
CA VAL A 218 -2.49 -4.35 16.40
C VAL A 218 -1.33 -5.30 16.17
N GLN A 219 -1.58 -6.39 15.43
CA GLN A 219 -0.53 -7.28 14.96
C GLN A 219 0.24 -6.59 13.84
N VAL A 220 1.53 -6.35 14.05
CA VAL A 220 2.41 -5.74 13.04
C VAL A 220 3.40 -6.80 12.56
N ASP A 221 3.12 -7.34 11.39
CA ASP A 221 3.91 -8.40 10.77
C ASP A 221 4.97 -7.82 9.83
N MET A 222 6.11 -8.48 9.78
CA MET A 222 7.20 -8.16 8.86
C MET A 222 7.44 -9.37 7.96
N ILE A 223 7.32 -9.19 6.65
CA ILE A 223 7.44 -10.26 5.65
C ILE A 223 8.57 -9.90 4.70
N LEU A 224 9.52 -10.81 4.50
CA LEU A 224 10.63 -10.64 3.58
C LEU A 224 10.42 -11.48 2.32
N LEU A 225 10.50 -10.84 1.15
CA LEU A 225 10.43 -11.47 -0.16
C LEU A 225 11.78 -11.31 -0.85
N PRO A 226 12.67 -12.32 -0.82
CA PRO A 226 13.98 -12.23 -1.45
C PRO A 226 13.84 -12.21 -2.98
N VAL A 227 14.56 -11.30 -3.64
CA VAL A 227 14.69 -11.25 -5.10
C VAL A 227 16.19 -11.33 -5.43
N PRO A 228 16.66 -12.49 -5.96
CA PRO A 228 18.07 -12.71 -6.21
C PRO A 228 18.58 -11.85 -7.37
N TYR A 229 19.88 -11.59 -7.38
CA TYR A 229 20.56 -10.93 -8.49
C TYR A 229 20.69 -11.90 -9.67
N THR A 230 19.84 -11.74 -10.69
CA THR A 230 20.02 -12.38 -11.99
C THR A 230 20.80 -11.42 -12.88
N GLY A 231 22.12 -11.57 -12.89
CA GLY A 231 23.03 -10.81 -13.76
C GLY A 231 22.90 -11.16 -15.24
#